data_AF-A0A2M6ZWU2-F1
#
_entry.id   AF-A0A2M6ZWU2-F1
#
_cell.length_a   1.000
_cell.length_b   1.000
_cell.length_c   1.000
_cell.angle_alpha   90.00
_cell.angle_beta   90.00
_cell.angle_gamma   90.00
#
_symmetry.space_group_name_H-M   'P 1'
#
loop_
_entity.id
_entity.type
_entity.pdbx_description
1 polymer ?
#
loop_
_entity_poly.entity_id
_entity_poly.type
_entity_poly.pdbx_seq_one_letter_code
_entity_poly.pdbx_strand_id
1 'polypeptide(L)'
;MEYQLCHIKLALPKGRFLLSTANLLKVIGVGIKGYSNKTRRYHLQSRRFSWLSAKVFQEKDIPIQVAIGNYDLGICGLDWVEELLARYPASALVKIASLNYGEGGVYAVASYQAGISNLDGLLAKRNNWRIVSEYPNLAQVFALNLRMKAFKIFPVWGAAEVYPPDSADLAILWARNENEIKEQSLVPLMKLLPVTAFLIANRESLENKDLSQILSCFSNIIASRNNVVTSPSKVIARSEATKQSHWQAKEIKLALPDGHQQPPTAQFLKRVGLNIQGYTEEVLNRRPSSDLDWLGIKVIRPQDMPLQVANGNFDLAITGKDWLLEHLYCFPSSPVKELLDLGFGMVKIVAAVSQDMPITDIDDLRSLIQGGKLTLLRVASEYVNIADKYLRDNYINPYKVIPTLGASEVFLPEDADLLIDNTQTGKTLAQHDLKVIDVLFKSTACLIGNKGSLDFSGKKERIEFLIQTLRRGLS
;
A
#
# COMPACT_ATOMS: atom_id res chain seq x y z
N MET A 1 -7.77 0.49 -47.15
CA MET A 1 -6.98 0.14 -45.95
C MET A 1 -7.88 0.34 -44.75
N GLU A 2 -8.51 -0.73 -44.28
CA GLU A 2 -9.26 -0.70 -43.03
C GLU A 2 -8.24 -0.48 -41.90
N TYR A 3 -8.29 0.69 -41.25
CA TYR A 3 -7.61 0.87 -39.99
C TYR A 3 -8.21 -0.14 -39.02
N GLN A 4 -7.46 -1.19 -38.69
CA GLN A 4 -7.76 -2.03 -37.56
C GLN A 4 -7.72 -1.09 -36.34
N LEU A 5 -8.89 -0.67 -35.85
CA LEU A 5 -9.00 0.26 -34.73
C LEU A 5 -8.30 -0.38 -33.52
N CYS A 6 -7.07 0.06 -33.24
CA CYS A 6 -6.30 -0.42 -32.10
C CYS A 6 -7.12 -0.21 -30.83
N HIS A 7 -7.37 -1.30 -30.10
CA HIS A 7 -8.09 -1.23 -28.84
C HIS A 7 -7.30 -0.38 -27.83
N ILE A 8 -7.96 0.59 -27.21
CA ILE A 8 -7.38 1.51 -26.23
C ILE A 8 -7.86 1.14 -24.84
N LYS A 9 -6.92 1.05 -23.91
CA LYS A 9 -7.16 0.70 -22.50
C LYS A 9 -6.92 1.91 -21.59
N LEU A 10 -7.93 2.28 -20.80
CA LEU A 10 -7.89 3.40 -19.86
C LEU A 10 -7.92 2.91 -18.40
N ALA A 11 -6.91 3.27 -17.63
CA ALA A 11 -6.86 3.01 -16.19
C ALA A 11 -7.52 4.14 -15.39
N LEU A 12 -8.47 3.79 -14.50
CA LEU A 12 -9.28 4.74 -13.73
C LEU A 12 -9.09 4.56 -12.22
N PRO A 13 -9.12 5.65 -11.42
CA PRO A 13 -8.80 5.61 -10.00
C PRO A 13 -9.99 5.19 -9.12
N LYS A 14 -9.79 4.20 -8.27
CA LYS A 14 -10.64 3.97 -7.09
C LYS A 14 -10.31 5.03 -6.01
N GLY A 15 -11.21 5.21 -5.05
CA GLY A 15 -10.93 6.02 -3.85
C GLY A 15 -11.19 7.50 -4.05
N ARG A 16 -10.25 8.37 -3.65
CA ARG A 16 -10.48 9.81 -3.48
C ARG A 16 -10.82 10.54 -4.78
N PHE A 17 -10.36 10.05 -5.93
CA PHE A 17 -10.68 10.67 -7.22
C PHE A 17 -11.89 10.07 -7.94
N LEU A 18 -12.45 8.96 -7.45
CA LEU A 18 -13.48 8.21 -8.19
C LEU A 18 -14.66 9.10 -8.62
N LEU A 19 -15.27 9.82 -7.68
CA LEU A 19 -16.44 10.67 -7.96
C LEU A 19 -16.13 11.79 -8.96
N SER A 20 -15.03 12.50 -8.73
CA SER A 20 -14.62 13.63 -9.58
C SER A 20 -14.26 13.15 -10.99
N THR A 21 -13.54 12.02 -11.11
CA THR A 21 -13.25 11.41 -12.39
C THR A 21 -14.53 10.91 -13.09
N ALA A 22 -15.48 10.33 -12.35
CA ALA A 22 -16.74 9.88 -12.94
C ALA A 22 -17.58 11.06 -13.48
N ASN A 23 -17.61 12.18 -12.76
CA ASN A 23 -18.27 13.40 -13.22
C ASN A 23 -17.57 13.97 -14.45
N LEU A 24 -16.23 14.03 -14.43
CA LEU A 24 -15.45 14.49 -15.59
C LEU A 24 -15.79 13.65 -16.83
N LEU A 25 -15.67 12.33 -16.75
CA LEU A 25 -15.90 11.42 -17.88
C LEU A 25 -17.32 11.53 -18.47
N LYS A 26 -18.32 11.87 -17.64
CA LYS A 26 -19.68 12.18 -18.10
C LYS A 26 -19.72 13.50 -18.87
N VAL A 27 -19.10 14.56 -18.34
CA VAL A 27 -19.05 15.89 -18.96
C VAL A 27 -18.36 15.86 -20.31
N ILE A 28 -17.21 15.18 -20.42
CA ILE A 28 -16.47 15.06 -21.68
C ILE A 28 -17.06 14.01 -22.62
N GLY A 29 -18.14 13.33 -22.21
CA GLY A 29 -18.90 12.42 -23.04
C GLY A 29 -18.13 11.18 -23.49
N VAL A 30 -17.19 10.65 -22.70
CA VAL A 30 -16.43 9.43 -23.04
C VAL A 30 -17.33 8.18 -22.97
N GLY A 31 -18.46 8.24 -22.27
CA GLY A 31 -19.52 7.22 -22.37
C GLY A 31 -19.27 5.93 -21.56
N ILE A 32 -18.40 5.99 -20.53
CA ILE A 32 -18.13 4.86 -19.62
C ILE A 32 -19.30 4.72 -18.64
N LYS A 33 -20.08 3.64 -18.76
CA LYS A 33 -21.16 3.30 -17.81
C LYS A 33 -20.65 2.40 -16.70
N GLY A 34 -21.27 2.50 -15.52
CA GLY A 34 -20.96 1.64 -14.37
C GLY A 34 -19.89 2.19 -13.42
N TYR A 35 -19.13 3.20 -13.85
CA TYR A 35 -18.14 3.88 -13.00
C TYR A 35 -18.82 4.82 -11.99
N SER A 36 -18.94 4.36 -10.75
CA SER A 36 -19.58 5.07 -9.63
C SER A 36 -19.13 4.52 -8.26
N ASN A 37 -19.59 5.11 -7.15
CA ASN A 37 -19.28 4.57 -5.81
C ASN A 37 -19.82 3.15 -5.57
N LYS A 38 -20.76 2.68 -6.42
CA LYS A 38 -21.31 1.32 -6.37
C LYS A 38 -20.69 0.39 -7.43
N THR A 39 -19.53 0.77 -8.00
CA THR A 39 -18.85 -0.05 -9.01
C THR A 39 -18.52 -1.42 -8.41
N ARG A 40 -19.24 -2.45 -8.87
CA ARG A 40 -18.95 -3.85 -8.55
C ARG A 40 -18.13 -4.55 -9.63
N ARG A 41 -18.16 -4.01 -10.85
CA ARG A 41 -17.42 -4.52 -12.01
C ARG A 41 -16.26 -3.60 -12.29
N TYR A 42 -15.05 -4.13 -12.19
CA TYR A 42 -13.83 -3.34 -12.38
C TYR A 42 -13.50 -3.13 -13.85
N HIS A 43 -14.06 -3.93 -14.77
CA HIS A 43 -14.00 -3.73 -16.20
C HIS A 43 -15.24 -2.98 -16.72
N LEU A 44 -15.00 -1.96 -17.54
CA LEU A 44 -16.02 -1.07 -18.08
C LEU A 44 -15.76 -0.82 -19.57
N GLN A 45 -16.83 -0.78 -20.36
CA GLN A 45 -16.74 -0.44 -21.78
C GLN A 45 -17.38 0.91 -22.06
N SER A 46 -16.80 1.66 -22.99
CA SER A 46 -17.44 2.87 -23.49
C SER A 46 -18.59 2.51 -24.43
N ARG A 47 -19.73 3.20 -24.27
CA ARG A 47 -20.84 3.13 -25.24
C ARG A 47 -20.62 4.00 -26.48
N ARG A 48 -19.73 5.00 -26.37
CA ARG A 48 -19.44 5.92 -27.47
C ARG A 48 -18.34 5.37 -28.37
N PHE A 49 -17.33 4.75 -27.76
CA PHE A 49 -16.16 4.24 -28.45
C PHE A 49 -16.07 2.72 -28.21
N SER A 50 -16.47 1.93 -29.21
CA SER A 50 -16.44 0.45 -29.12
C SER A 50 -15.02 -0.09 -28.92
N TRP A 51 -14.00 0.66 -29.32
CA TRP A 51 -12.58 0.34 -29.17
C TRP A 51 -11.99 0.76 -27.81
N LEU A 52 -12.75 1.43 -26.94
CA LEU A 52 -12.28 1.90 -25.63
C LEU A 52 -12.81 1.02 -24.50
N SER A 53 -11.88 0.40 -23.78
CA SER A 53 -12.14 -0.23 -22.49
C SER A 53 -11.50 0.58 -21.36
N ALA A 54 -12.08 0.45 -20.17
CA ALA A 54 -11.54 1.05 -18.97
C ALA A 54 -11.54 0.04 -17.82
N LYS A 55 -10.54 0.16 -16.94
CA LYS A 55 -10.46 -0.64 -15.73
C LYS A 55 -10.18 0.22 -14.51
N VAL A 56 -10.81 -0.13 -13.40
CA VAL A 56 -10.65 0.59 -12.13
C VAL A 56 -9.53 -0.05 -11.31
N PHE A 57 -8.60 0.77 -10.84
CA PHE A 57 -7.42 0.37 -10.06
C PHE A 57 -7.29 1.18 -8.78
N GLN A 58 -6.49 0.69 -7.83
CA GLN A 58 -5.95 1.55 -6.78
C GLN A 58 -5.06 2.63 -7.42
N GLU A 59 -5.11 3.86 -6.92
CA GLU A 59 -4.43 5.00 -7.55
C GLU A 59 -2.93 4.78 -7.77
N LYS A 60 -2.27 4.13 -6.81
CA LYS A 60 -0.84 3.82 -6.86
C LYS A 60 -0.44 2.79 -7.93
N ASP A 61 -1.37 1.94 -8.37
CA ASP A 61 -1.10 0.94 -9.40
C ASP A 61 -1.17 1.55 -10.81
N ILE A 62 -1.93 2.62 -11.01
CA ILE A 62 -2.21 3.22 -12.33
C ILE A 62 -0.93 3.69 -13.03
N PRO A 63 -0.02 4.49 -12.41
CA PRO A 63 1.24 4.86 -13.04
C PRO A 63 2.08 3.66 -13.45
N ILE A 64 2.09 2.59 -12.65
CA ILE A 64 2.85 1.36 -12.94
C ILE A 64 2.27 0.68 -14.18
N GLN A 65 0.95 0.46 -14.20
CA GLN A 65 0.25 -0.22 -15.31
C GLN A 65 0.40 0.54 -16.64
N VAL A 66 0.36 1.86 -16.60
CA VAL A 66 0.58 2.69 -17.79
C VAL A 66 2.07 2.68 -18.19
N ALA A 67 2.99 2.81 -17.23
CA ALA A 67 4.43 2.81 -17.50
C ALA A 67 4.92 1.51 -18.17
N ILE A 68 4.38 0.36 -17.78
CA ILE A 68 4.76 -0.94 -18.37
C ILE A 68 4.01 -1.27 -19.67
N GLY A 69 3.11 -0.40 -20.13
CA GLY A 69 2.38 -0.57 -21.39
C GLY A 69 1.15 -1.49 -21.32
N ASN A 70 0.73 -1.93 -20.13
CA ASN A 70 -0.51 -2.70 -19.98
C ASN A 70 -1.74 -1.85 -20.30
N TYR A 71 -1.65 -0.54 -20.02
CA TYR A 71 -2.67 0.47 -20.28
C TYR A 71 -2.09 1.63 -21.07
N ASP A 72 -2.88 2.17 -22.00
CA ASP A 72 -2.44 3.25 -22.89
C ASP A 72 -2.53 4.61 -22.21
N LEU A 73 -3.59 4.79 -21.40
CA LEU A 73 -3.91 6.01 -20.70
C LEU A 73 -4.27 5.70 -19.25
N GLY A 74 -4.06 6.66 -18.35
CA GLY A 74 -4.47 6.55 -16.96
C GLY A 74 -4.85 7.88 -16.35
N ILE A 75 -5.74 7.85 -15.37
CA ILE A 75 -6.04 8.99 -14.51
C ILE A 75 -5.66 8.63 -13.07
N CYS A 76 -4.75 9.38 -12.47
CA CYS A 76 -4.30 9.15 -11.09
C CYS A 76 -3.82 10.46 -10.45
N GLY A 77 -3.47 10.43 -9.17
CA GLY A 77 -2.85 11.58 -8.52
C GLY A 77 -1.43 11.84 -9.01
N LEU A 78 -1.06 13.12 -9.08
CA LEU A 78 0.31 13.53 -9.41
C LEU A 78 1.35 12.99 -8.42
N ASP A 79 0.97 12.81 -7.15
CA ASP A 79 1.81 12.16 -6.13
C ASP A 79 2.32 10.79 -6.58
N TRP A 80 1.45 9.93 -7.10
CA TRP A 80 1.84 8.59 -7.54
C TRP A 80 2.65 8.60 -8.85
N VAL A 81 2.44 9.61 -9.69
CA VAL A 81 3.27 9.83 -10.89
C VAL A 81 4.70 10.21 -10.48
N GLU A 82 4.84 11.20 -9.60
CA GLU A 82 6.16 11.65 -9.12
C GLU A 82 6.85 10.59 -8.26
N GLU A 83 6.12 9.81 -7.46
CA GLU A 83 6.66 8.67 -6.71
C GLU A 83 7.28 7.61 -7.63
N LEU A 84 6.63 7.30 -8.77
CA LEU A 84 7.18 6.36 -9.74
C LEU A 84 8.40 6.96 -10.44
N LEU A 85 8.30 8.21 -10.91
CA LEU A 85 9.37 8.87 -11.67
C LEU A 85 10.61 9.18 -10.82
N ALA A 86 10.45 9.38 -9.51
CA ALA A 86 11.57 9.53 -8.57
C ALA A 86 12.47 8.29 -8.56
N ARG A 87 11.89 7.09 -8.74
CA ARG A 87 12.65 5.82 -8.82
C ARG A 87 13.04 5.46 -10.26
N TYR A 88 12.17 5.75 -11.22
CA TYR A 88 12.35 5.39 -12.63
C TYR A 88 12.25 6.62 -13.55
N PRO A 89 13.25 7.51 -13.57
CA PRO A 89 13.22 8.73 -14.40
C PRO A 89 13.08 8.45 -15.89
N ALA A 90 13.59 7.31 -16.37
CA ALA A 90 13.54 6.87 -17.77
C ALA A 90 12.25 6.10 -18.12
N SER A 91 11.25 6.07 -17.24
CA SER A 91 9.97 5.39 -17.47
C SER A 91 9.31 5.82 -18.79
N ALA A 92 8.54 4.91 -19.41
CA ALA A 92 7.69 5.21 -20.56
C ALA A 92 6.49 6.10 -20.21
N LEU A 93 6.31 6.47 -18.94
CA LEU A 93 5.21 7.30 -18.48
C LEU A 93 5.34 8.76 -18.97
N VAL A 94 4.28 9.29 -19.57
CA VAL A 94 4.19 10.66 -20.07
C VAL A 94 3.07 11.41 -19.36
N LYS A 95 3.40 12.58 -18.79
CA LYS A 95 2.44 13.51 -18.18
C LYS A 95 1.70 14.29 -19.28
N ILE A 96 0.40 14.04 -19.45
CA ILE A 96 -0.42 14.70 -20.47
C ILE A 96 -0.99 16.01 -19.93
N ALA A 97 -1.81 15.97 -18.88
CA ALA A 97 -2.45 17.18 -18.37
C ALA A 97 -2.93 17.04 -16.92
N SER A 98 -2.84 18.14 -16.16
CA SER A 98 -3.60 18.29 -14.92
C SER A 98 -5.07 18.37 -15.26
N LEU A 99 -5.89 17.64 -14.51
CA LEU A 99 -7.35 17.66 -14.64
C LEU A 99 -8.01 18.66 -13.68
N ASN A 100 -7.21 19.36 -12.87
CA ASN A 100 -7.62 20.48 -12.01
C ASN A 100 -8.75 20.13 -11.01
N TYR A 101 -8.79 18.88 -10.57
CA TYR A 101 -9.56 18.44 -9.42
C TYR A 101 -8.72 17.51 -8.56
N GLY A 102 -9.21 17.25 -7.36
CA GLY A 102 -8.39 16.61 -6.34
C GLY A 102 -7.62 17.67 -5.58
N GLU A 103 -7.92 17.79 -4.30
CA GLU A 103 -7.29 18.76 -3.42
C GLU A 103 -6.31 18.05 -2.49
N GLY A 104 -5.27 18.76 -2.06
CA GLY A 104 -4.32 18.28 -1.07
C GLY A 104 -2.86 18.43 -1.47
N GLY A 105 -2.02 17.66 -0.80
CA GLY A 105 -0.60 17.59 -1.09
C GLY A 105 0.09 16.49 -0.32
N VAL A 106 1.31 16.17 -0.74
CA VAL A 106 2.22 15.36 0.07
C VAL A 106 3.02 16.31 0.96
N TYR A 107 3.05 16.01 2.24
CA TYR A 107 3.68 16.83 3.27
C TYR A 107 4.76 16.02 4.00
N ALA A 108 5.85 16.71 4.33
CA ALA A 108 6.75 16.27 5.37
C ALA A 108 6.23 16.78 6.71
N VAL A 109 6.02 15.86 7.66
CA VAL A 109 5.43 16.15 8.96
C VAL A 109 6.28 15.56 10.08
N ALA A 110 6.24 16.18 11.24
CA ALA A 110 6.87 15.70 12.48
C ALA A 110 5.85 15.70 13.62
N SER A 111 6.12 14.99 14.70
CA SER A 111 5.30 15.11 15.91
C SER A 111 5.69 16.36 16.71
N TYR A 112 4.70 17.06 17.29
CA TYR A 112 4.93 18.14 18.27
C TYR A 112 5.84 17.69 19.42
N GLN A 113 5.74 16.41 19.80
CA GLN A 113 6.52 15.82 20.89
C GLN A 113 7.98 15.56 20.53
N ALA A 114 8.33 15.54 19.24
CA ALA A 114 9.71 15.35 18.78
C ALA A 114 10.58 16.63 18.98
N GLY A 115 9.98 17.73 19.44
CA GLY A 115 10.66 19.02 19.60
C GLY A 115 11.11 19.62 18.26
N ILE A 116 10.44 19.27 17.17
CA ILE A 116 10.68 19.80 15.82
C ILE A 116 9.42 20.58 15.44
N SER A 117 9.52 21.91 15.47
CA SER A 117 8.40 22.80 15.17
C SER A 117 8.54 23.49 13.81
N ASN A 118 9.71 23.41 13.16
CA ASN A 118 9.99 23.99 11.86
C ASN A 118 11.19 23.31 11.17
N LEU A 119 11.43 23.67 9.91
CA LEU A 119 12.51 23.12 9.08
C LEU A 119 13.91 23.48 9.61
N ASP A 120 14.10 24.65 10.21
CA ASP A 120 15.40 25.05 10.76
C ASP A 120 15.78 24.17 11.97
N GLY A 121 14.80 23.86 12.82
CA GLY A 121 14.95 22.92 13.94
C GLY A 121 15.19 21.48 13.47
N LEU A 122 14.69 21.11 12.29
CA LEU A 122 15.02 19.85 11.64
C LEU A 122 16.49 19.82 11.22
N LEU A 123 16.96 20.82 10.49
CA LEU A 123 18.33 20.88 9.96
C LEU A 123 19.39 21.05 11.05
N ALA A 124 19.03 21.67 12.18
CA ALA A 124 19.92 21.82 13.33
C ALA A 124 20.23 20.48 14.03
N LYS A 125 19.33 19.49 13.96
CA LYS A 125 19.54 18.17 14.56
C LYS A 125 20.40 17.28 13.65
N ARG A 126 21.60 16.94 14.11
CA ARG A 126 22.44 15.90 13.48
C ARG A 126 22.07 14.53 14.03
N ASN A 127 20.96 13.97 13.56
CA ASN A 127 20.48 12.66 14.00
C ASN A 127 20.46 11.64 12.86
N ASN A 128 20.39 10.37 13.24
CA ASN A 128 20.06 9.27 12.35
C ASN A 128 18.53 9.25 12.15
N TRP A 129 18.05 9.97 11.14
CA TRP A 129 16.63 10.22 10.93
C TRP A 129 15.88 8.95 10.55
N ARG A 130 14.77 8.66 11.25
CA ARG A 130 13.83 7.60 10.88
C ARG A 130 12.64 8.23 10.18
N ILE A 131 12.51 8.02 8.89
CA ILE A 131 11.45 8.59 8.06
C ILE A 131 10.49 7.47 7.70
N VAL A 132 9.21 7.61 8.04
CA VAL A 132 8.17 6.70 7.55
C VAL A 132 7.48 7.32 6.34
N SER A 133 7.08 6.52 5.36
CA SER A 133 6.41 7.07 4.17
C SER A 133 5.57 6.04 3.41
N GLU A 134 4.41 6.47 2.94
CA GLU A 134 3.68 5.77 1.86
C GLU A 134 4.33 6.01 0.48
N TYR A 135 5.21 7.01 0.40
CA TYR A 135 5.95 7.47 -0.77
C TYR A 135 7.47 7.36 -0.51
N PRO A 136 8.03 6.15 -0.45
CA PRO A 136 9.44 5.95 -0.08
C PRO A 136 10.41 6.66 -1.02
N ASN A 137 10.11 6.76 -2.32
CA ASN A 137 11.01 7.41 -3.28
C ASN A 137 10.98 8.93 -3.11
N LEU A 138 9.81 9.53 -2.92
CA LEU A 138 9.69 10.96 -2.60
C LEU A 138 10.32 11.29 -1.24
N ALA A 139 10.21 10.40 -0.25
CA ALA A 139 10.89 10.56 1.04
C ALA A 139 12.42 10.56 0.88
N GLN A 140 12.95 9.72 -0.03
CA GLN A 140 14.37 9.70 -0.35
C GLN A 140 14.82 10.99 -1.02
N VAL A 141 14.08 11.45 -2.04
CA VAL A 141 14.36 12.72 -2.72
C VAL A 141 14.33 13.88 -1.72
N PHE A 142 13.35 13.92 -0.83
CA PHE A 142 13.26 14.91 0.24
C PHE A 142 14.50 14.91 1.15
N ALA A 143 14.90 13.74 1.66
CA ALA A 143 16.05 13.62 2.55
C ALA A 143 17.37 14.03 1.87
N LEU A 144 17.54 13.65 0.60
CA LEU A 144 18.71 14.02 -0.21
C LEU A 144 18.75 15.52 -0.51
N ASN A 145 17.62 16.13 -0.85
CA ASN A 145 17.52 17.57 -1.12
C ASN A 145 17.86 18.41 0.13
N LEU A 146 17.50 17.92 1.32
CA LEU A 146 17.88 18.53 2.59
C LEU A 146 19.31 18.16 3.04
N ARG A 147 20.05 17.38 2.25
CA ARG A 147 21.41 16.92 2.55
C ARG A 147 21.50 16.25 3.93
N MET A 148 20.47 15.47 4.28
CA MET A 148 20.46 14.70 5.53
C MET A 148 21.63 13.71 5.53
N LYS A 149 22.51 13.83 6.53
CA LYS A 149 23.75 13.03 6.60
C LYS A 149 23.51 11.55 6.89
N ALA A 150 22.49 11.24 7.69
CA ALA A 150 22.15 9.88 8.08
C ALA A 150 20.62 9.77 8.20
N PHE A 151 20.03 8.91 7.39
CA PHE A 151 18.59 8.65 7.44
C PHE A 151 18.28 7.20 7.04
N LYS A 152 17.16 6.70 7.52
CA LYS A 152 16.53 5.43 7.16
C LYS A 152 15.09 5.70 6.75
N ILE A 153 14.67 5.10 5.64
CA ILE A 153 13.28 5.19 5.17
C ILE A 153 12.60 3.86 5.46
N PHE A 154 11.45 3.94 6.13
CA PHE A 154 10.58 2.83 6.41
C PHE A 154 9.34 2.98 5.53
N PRO A 155 9.24 2.26 4.40
CA PRO A 155 8.01 2.24 3.62
C PRO A 155 6.89 1.63 4.46
N VAL A 156 5.69 2.20 4.34
CA VAL A 156 4.48 1.68 4.98
C VAL A 156 3.33 1.57 4.01
N TRP A 157 2.44 0.62 4.26
CA TRP A 157 1.27 0.39 3.43
C TRP A 157 0.16 1.44 3.59
N GLY A 158 0.24 2.24 4.65
CA GLY A 158 -0.67 3.34 4.97
C GLY A 158 -0.51 3.81 6.40
N ALA A 159 -1.32 4.79 6.79
CA ALA A 159 -1.40 5.29 8.17
C ALA A 159 -0.03 5.78 8.71
N ALA A 160 0.75 6.46 7.86
CA ALA A 160 2.08 6.94 8.21
C ALA A 160 2.08 7.91 9.40
N GLU A 161 0.98 8.63 9.64
CA GLU A 161 0.76 9.53 10.78
C GLU A 161 0.90 8.83 12.15
N VAL A 162 0.75 7.51 12.19
CA VAL A 162 0.76 6.71 13.42
C VAL A 162 2.17 6.48 13.97
N TYR A 163 3.21 6.65 13.17
CA TYR A 163 4.57 6.25 13.56
C TYR A 163 5.31 7.30 14.42
N PRO A 164 5.25 8.62 14.12
CA PRO A 164 5.91 9.62 14.96
C PRO A 164 5.27 9.81 16.34
N PRO A 165 6.04 10.16 17.40
CA PRO A 165 7.50 10.35 17.43
C PRO A 165 8.31 9.09 17.78
N ASP A 166 7.66 8.03 18.25
CA ASP A 166 8.31 6.92 18.96
C ASP A 166 8.92 5.88 18.01
N SER A 167 8.26 5.61 16.88
CA SER A 167 8.73 4.65 15.86
C SER A 167 9.38 5.34 14.66
N ALA A 168 9.15 6.64 14.47
CA ALA A 168 9.75 7.46 13.42
C ALA A 168 9.91 8.91 13.89
N ASP A 169 10.87 9.63 13.33
CA ASP A 169 11.08 11.05 13.61
C ASP A 169 10.25 11.93 12.66
N LEU A 170 10.08 11.47 11.41
CA LEU A 170 9.31 12.13 10.37
C LEU A 170 8.35 11.17 9.69
N ALA A 171 7.25 11.71 9.18
CA ALA A 171 6.39 11.03 8.22
C ALA A 171 6.27 11.85 6.93
N ILE A 172 6.27 11.17 5.79
CA ILE A 172 5.90 11.75 4.50
C ILE A 172 4.55 11.14 4.11
N LEU A 173 3.51 11.97 4.10
CA LEU A 173 2.12 11.52 3.93
C LEU A 173 1.30 12.51 3.13
N TRP A 174 0.17 12.04 2.60
CA TRP A 174 -0.79 12.91 1.95
C TRP A 174 -1.80 13.47 2.95
N ALA A 175 -2.15 14.75 2.80
CA ALA A 175 -3.26 15.38 3.51
C ALA A 175 -3.99 16.37 2.61
N ARG A 176 -5.27 16.62 2.88
CA ARG A 176 -6.08 17.63 2.17
C ARG A 176 -5.58 19.03 2.47
N ASN A 177 -5.18 19.28 3.71
CA ASN A 177 -4.66 20.57 4.16
C ASN A 177 -3.87 20.40 5.46
N GLU A 178 -3.24 21.49 5.90
CA GLU A 178 -2.45 21.49 7.14
C GLU A 178 -3.29 21.33 8.41
N ASN A 179 -4.59 21.59 8.39
CA ASN A 179 -5.45 21.43 9.56
C ASN A 179 -5.67 19.93 9.86
N GLU A 180 -5.87 19.11 8.83
CA GLU A 180 -5.95 17.65 8.97
C GLU A 180 -4.69 17.07 9.63
N ILE A 181 -3.51 17.58 9.26
CA ILE A 181 -2.22 17.17 9.88
C ILE A 181 -2.20 17.55 11.37
N LYS A 182 -2.68 18.74 11.72
CA LYS A 182 -2.73 19.23 13.11
C LYS A 182 -3.72 18.44 13.96
N GLU A 183 -4.86 18.05 13.39
CA GLU A 183 -5.85 17.17 14.05
C GLU A 183 -5.25 15.81 14.43
N GLN A 184 -4.28 15.33 13.65
CA GLN A 184 -3.50 14.12 13.94
C GLN A 184 -2.36 14.35 14.95
N SER A 185 -2.30 15.52 15.60
CA SER A 185 -1.22 15.93 16.53
C SER A 185 0.17 15.95 15.88
N LEU A 186 0.22 16.30 14.59
CA LEU A 186 1.45 16.45 13.82
C LEU A 186 1.65 17.91 13.39
N VAL A 187 2.90 18.26 13.13
CA VAL A 187 3.35 19.56 12.64
C VAL A 187 3.67 19.43 11.15
N PRO A 188 2.98 20.16 10.25
CA PRO A 188 3.42 20.26 8.87
C PRO A 188 4.72 21.06 8.81
N LEU A 189 5.79 20.45 8.29
CA LEU A 189 7.10 21.10 8.14
C LEU A 189 7.26 21.72 6.75
N MET A 190 6.82 20.98 5.73
CA MET A 190 6.98 21.37 4.33
C MET A 190 5.94 20.65 3.47
N LYS A 191 5.32 21.38 2.54
CA LYS A 191 4.56 20.78 1.45
C LYS A 191 5.55 20.38 0.34
N LEU A 192 5.67 19.09 0.07
CA LEU A 192 6.59 18.55 -0.95
C LEU A 192 6.02 18.71 -2.35
N LEU A 193 4.74 18.39 -2.53
CA LEU A 193 4.06 18.53 -3.81
C LEU A 193 2.56 18.79 -3.64
N PRO A 194 1.95 19.66 -4.45
CA PRO A 194 0.49 19.75 -4.56
C PRO A 194 -0.04 18.54 -5.31
N VAL A 195 -1.14 17.94 -4.81
CA VAL A 195 -1.75 16.78 -5.45
C VAL A 195 -2.99 17.21 -6.21
N THR A 196 -2.97 16.98 -7.51
CA THR A 196 -4.13 17.06 -8.41
C THR A 196 -4.24 15.76 -9.21
N ALA A 197 -5.43 15.46 -9.71
CA ALA A 197 -5.62 14.38 -10.66
C ALA A 197 -4.95 14.75 -11.99
N PHE A 198 -4.27 13.77 -12.58
CA PHE A 198 -3.45 13.93 -13.77
C PHE A 198 -3.81 12.86 -14.80
N LEU A 199 -3.92 13.27 -16.06
CA LEU A 199 -3.99 12.35 -17.20
C LEU A 199 -2.57 12.00 -17.63
N ILE A 200 -2.27 10.72 -17.66
CA ILE A 200 -0.98 10.14 -18.06
C ILE A 200 -1.17 9.20 -19.24
N ALA A 201 -0.10 8.99 -20.00
CA ALA A 201 -0.08 8.06 -21.13
C ALA A 201 1.22 7.26 -21.15
N ASN A 202 1.18 6.11 -21.81
CA ASN A 202 2.39 5.39 -22.20
C ASN A 202 3.00 6.01 -23.46
N ARG A 203 4.32 6.19 -23.48
CA ARG A 203 5.07 6.77 -24.61
C ARG A 203 4.94 5.94 -25.89
N GLU A 204 5.11 4.63 -25.81
CA GLU A 204 4.98 3.74 -26.97
C GLU A 204 3.54 3.74 -27.50
N SER A 205 2.54 3.80 -26.61
CA SER A 205 1.14 3.96 -27.03
C SER A 205 0.89 5.27 -27.75
N LEU A 206 1.49 6.38 -27.31
CA LEU A 206 1.40 7.68 -27.99
C LEU A 206 2.06 7.66 -29.38
N GLU A 207 3.15 6.92 -29.53
CA GLU A 207 3.91 6.83 -30.79
C GLU A 207 3.22 5.89 -31.79
N ASN A 208 2.59 4.81 -31.31
CA ASN A 208 2.13 3.71 -32.16
C ASN A 208 0.59 3.60 -32.30
N LYS A 209 -0.20 4.33 -31.50
CA LYS A 209 -1.68 4.28 -31.55
C LYS A 209 -2.28 5.66 -31.79
N ASP A 210 -3.42 5.71 -32.49
CA ASP A 210 -4.19 6.94 -32.62
C ASP A 210 -5.00 7.23 -31.34
N LEU A 211 -4.43 8.06 -30.46
CA LEU A 211 -5.09 8.53 -29.24
C LEU A 211 -5.83 9.87 -29.44
N SER A 212 -5.87 10.43 -30.66
CA SER A 212 -6.38 11.78 -30.92
C SER A 212 -7.84 11.95 -30.51
N GLN A 213 -8.69 10.97 -30.81
CA GLN A 213 -10.13 11.02 -30.52
C GLN A 213 -10.39 11.11 -29.02
N ILE A 214 -9.68 10.32 -28.20
CA ILE A 214 -9.86 10.36 -26.75
C ILE A 214 -9.20 11.60 -26.14
N LEU A 215 -7.99 11.97 -26.57
CA LEU A 215 -7.30 13.17 -26.08
C LEU A 215 -8.06 14.46 -26.44
N SER A 216 -8.74 14.50 -27.59
CA SER A 216 -9.59 15.64 -27.98
C SER A 216 -10.79 15.83 -27.04
N CYS A 217 -11.28 14.76 -26.39
CA CYS A 217 -12.32 14.89 -25.36
C CYS A 217 -11.82 15.67 -24.14
N PHE A 218 -10.50 15.68 -23.88
CA PHE A 218 -9.87 16.46 -22.82
C PHE A 218 -9.39 17.84 -23.30
N SER A 219 -9.53 18.19 -24.59
CA SER A 219 -8.98 19.41 -25.19
C SER A 219 -9.38 20.71 -24.47
N ASN A 220 -10.63 20.86 -24.05
CA ASN A 220 -11.10 22.04 -23.32
C ASN A 220 -10.39 22.23 -21.97
N ILE A 221 -9.98 21.13 -21.33
CA ILE A 221 -9.20 21.14 -20.10
C ILE A 221 -7.74 21.42 -20.41
N ILE A 222 -7.20 20.76 -21.44
CA ILE A 222 -5.84 20.99 -21.95
C ILE A 222 -5.64 22.45 -22.42
N ALA A 223 -6.68 23.11 -22.93
CA ALA A 223 -6.62 24.48 -23.46
C ALA A 223 -6.63 25.56 -22.38
N SER A 224 -7.16 25.28 -21.17
CA SER A 224 -7.18 26.19 -20.01
C SER A 224 -5.78 26.48 -19.39
N ARG A 225 -4.71 26.12 -20.11
CA ARG A 225 -3.32 25.89 -19.64
C ARG A 225 -2.49 27.10 -19.24
N ASN A 226 -2.93 28.35 -19.39
CA ASN A 226 -1.99 29.48 -19.37
C ASN A 226 -1.86 30.28 -18.05
N ASN A 227 -2.48 29.90 -16.94
CA ASN A 227 -2.31 30.64 -15.68
C ASN A 227 -2.19 29.73 -14.45
N VAL A 228 -1.01 29.15 -14.21
CA VAL A 228 -0.61 28.77 -12.84
C VAL A 228 0.84 29.19 -12.62
N VAL A 229 1.00 30.40 -12.09
CA VAL A 229 2.25 30.89 -11.52
C VAL A 229 2.44 30.18 -10.18
N THR A 230 3.48 29.36 -10.06
CA THR A 230 3.94 28.84 -8.77
C THR A 230 4.76 29.92 -8.07
N SER A 231 4.14 30.61 -7.11
CA SER A 231 4.84 31.45 -6.14
C SER A 231 4.92 30.70 -4.81
N PRO A 232 6.11 30.55 -4.18
CA PRO A 232 6.20 29.99 -2.84
C PRO A 232 5.76 31.04 -1.81
N SER A 233 4.59 30.84 -1.21
CA SER A 233 4.13 31.66 -0.09
C SER A 233 4.73 31.15 1.22
N LYS A 234 5.65 31.92 1.81
CA LYS A 234 5.99 31.83 3.24
C LYS A 234 4.88 32.48 4.04
N VAL A 235 4.23 31.74 4.93
CA VAL A 235 3.44 32.32 6.02
C VAL A 235 3.83 31.63 7.32
N ILE A 236 4.42 32.42 8.22
CA ILE A 236 4.74 32.05 9.60
C ILE A 236 3.52 32.42 10.44
N ALA A 237 2.99 31.47 11.21
CA ALA A 237 2.07 31.78 12.30
C ALA A 237 2.43 30.93 13.53
N ARG A 238 2.74 31.63 14.63
CA ARG A 238 2.86 31.06 15.99
C ARG A 238 1.46 30.90 16.56
N SER A 239 1.20 29.77 17.22
CA SER A 239 0.09 29.63 18.16
C SER A 239 0.35 28.48 19.13
N GLU A 240 -0.12 28.68 20.36
CA GLU A 240 0.29 28.05 21.61
C GLU A 240 -0.05 26.56 21.73
N ALA A 241 0.87 25.85 22.38
CA ALA A 241 0.77 24.43 22.66
C ALA A 241 -0.23 24.15 23.78
N THR A 242 -1.29 23.42 23.47
CA THR A 242 -2.11 22.73 24.47
C THR A 242 -1.30 21.56 25.04
N LYS A 243 -1.19 21.52 26.38
CA LYS A 243 -0.49 20.47 27.11
C LYS A 243 -1.17 19.12 26.89
N GLN A 244 -0.50 18.21 26.19
CA GLN A 244 -0.86 16.78 26.13
C GLN A 244 0.36 15.93 26.50
N SER A 245 0.08 14.78 27.13
CA SER A 245 1.03 13.96 27.90
C SER A 245 2.29 13.58 27.11
N HIS A 246 3.45 13.82 27.71
CA HIS A 246 4.73 13.33 27.22
C HIS A 246 4.72 11.80 27.05
N TRP A 247 5.02 11.32 25.85
CA TRP A 247 5.20 9.89 25.61
C TRP A 247 6.50 9.43 26.28
N GLN A 248 6.40 8.54 27.28
CA GLN A 248 7.55 7.91 27.91
C GLN A 248 7.92 6.63 27.16
N ALA A 249 9.19 6.48 26.82
CA ALA A 249 9.70 5.25 26.21
C ALA A 249 9.42 4.05 27.12
N LYS A 250 8.53 3.16 26.68
CA LYS A 250 8.23 1.90 27.36
C LYS A 250 9.31 0.86 27.08
N GLU A 251 9.53 -0.06 28.02
CA GLU A 251 10.57 -1.09 27.96
C GLU A 251 10.33 -2.06 26.80
N ILE A 252 9.07 -2.52 26.65
CA ILE A 252 8.64 -3.42 25.58
C ILE A 252 7.67 -2.69 24.66
N LYS A 253 7.91 -2.80 23.36
CA LYS A 253 7.02 -2.25 22.32
C LYS A 253 6.32 -3.38 21.59
N LEU A 254 4.99 -3.42 21.68
CA LEU A 254 4.12 -4.39 21.03
C LEU A 254 3.31 -3.71 19.92
N ALA A 255 3.39 -4.24 18.70
CA ALA A 255 2.50 -3.87 17.61
C ALA A 255 1.26 -4.79 17.58
N LEU A 256 0.08 -4.20 17.49
CA LEU A 256 -1.19 -4.90 17.30
C LEU A 256 -1.80 -4.56 15.93
N PRO A 257 -2.59 -5.47 15.33
CA PRO A 257 -3.08 -5.30 13.97
C PRO A 257 -4.33 -4.41 13.92
N ASP A 258 -4.46 -3.61 12.86
CA ASP A 258 -5.72 -3.01 12.46
C ASP A 258 -6.49 -3.88 11.44
N GLY A 259 -7.65 -3.38 11.00
CA GLY A 259 -8.42 -4.00 9.92
C GLY A 259 -9.01 -5.35 10.29
N HIS A 260 -9.00 -6.31 9.36
CA HIS A 260 -9.70 -7.59 9.54
C HIS A 260 -9.15 -8.46 10.68
N GLN A 261 -7.88 -8.26 11.07
CA GLN A 261 -7.26 -8.98 12.17
C GLN A 261 -7.52 -8.35 13.55
N GLN A 262 -8.03 -7.12 13.60
CA GLN A 262 -8.30 -6.43 14.87
C GLN A 262 -9.34 -7.16 15.73
N PRO A 263 -10.58 -7.44 15.24
CA PRO A 263 -11.59 -8.10 16.07
C PRO A 263 -11.14 -9.45 16.66
N PRO A 264 -10.59 -10.41 15.88
CA PRO A 264 -10.16 -11.69 16.46
C PRO A 264 -8.97 -11.53 17.42
N THR A 265 -8.08 -10.56 17.18
CA THR A 265 -6.97 -10.26 18.11
C THR A 265 -7.49 -9.66 19.41
N ALA A 266 -8.41 -8.71 19.36
CA ALA A 266 -9.01 -8.11 20.54
C ALA A 266 -9.76 -9.15 21.40
N GLN A 267 -10.54 -10.04 20.76
CA GLN A 267 -11.20 -11.16 21.42
C GLN A 267 -10.20 -12.13 22.07
N PHE A 268 -9.09 -12.44 21.39
CA PHE A 268 -8.05 -13.29 21.93
C PHE A 268 -7.37 -12.65 23.15
N LEU A 269 -6.96 -11.38 23.06
CA LEU A 269 -6.32 -10.65 24.16
C LEU A 269 -7.22 -10.58 25.40
N LYS A 270 -8.52 -10.30 25.20
CA LYS A 270 -9.51 -10.32 26.27
C LYS A 270 -9.63 -11.70 26.94
N ARG A 271 -9.64 -12.78 26.15
CA ARG A 271 -9.70 -14.16 26.67
C ARG A 271 -8.49 -14.52 27.53
N VAL A 272 -7.29 -14.03 27.20
CA VAL A 272 -6.08 -14.28 28.00
C VAL A 272 -5.90 -13.34 29.19
N GLY A 273 -6.88 -12.46 29.44
CA GLY A 273 -6.84 -11.50 30.54
C GLY A 273 -5.94 -10.28 30.29
N LEU A 274 -5.51 -10.05 29.04
CA LEU A 274 -4.81 -8.82 28.65
C LEU A 274 -5.84 -7.77 28.21
N ASN A 275 -6.24 -6.91 29.14
CA ASN A 275 -7.15 -5.82 28.85
C ASN A 275 -6.40 -4.65 28.19
N ILE A 276 -6.74 -4.36 26.93
CA ILE A 276 -6.13 -3.29 26.15
C ILE A 276 -7.17 -2.19 25.94
N GLN A 277 -7.06 -1.11 26.71
CA GLN A 277 -7.99 0.01 26.67
C GLN A 277 -7.88 0.77 25.35
N GLY A 278 -9.00 0.94 24.67
CA GLY A 278 -9.04 1.55 23.34
C GLY A 278 -8.72 0.59 22.19
N TYR A 279 -8.65 -0.72 22.44
CA TYR A 279 -8.52 -1.73 21.38
C TYR A 279 -9.56 -2.83 21.58
N THR A 280 -10.67 -2.71 20.87
CA THR A 280 -11.78 -3.68 20.87
C THR A 280 -12.14 -4.09 19.44
N GLU A 281 -13.21 -4.85 19.25
CA GLU A 281 -13.71 -5.19 17.92
C GLU A 281 -14.21 -3.95 17.13
N GLU A 282 -14.70 -2.94 17.84
CA GLU A 282 -15.30 -1.74 17.26
C GLU A 282 -14.44 -0.48 17.45
N VAL A 283 -13.65 -0.43 18.53
CA VAL A 283 -12.84 0.73 18.90
C VAL A 283 -11.39 0.48 18.55
N LEU A 284 -10.81 1.41 17.77
CA LEU A 284 -9.41 1.41 17.40
C LEU A 284 -8.75 2.74 17.81
N ASN A 285 -8.04 2.72 18.92
CA ASN A 285 -7.04 3.73 19.26
C ASN A 285 -5.69 3.29 18.70
N ARG A 286 -4.98 4.19 18.01
CA ARG A 286 -3.64 3.92 17.46
C ARG A 286 -2.56 3.71 18.51
N ARG A 287 -2.78 4.19 19.74
CA ARG A 287 -1.89 4.01 20.91
C ARG A 287 -2.74 3.63 22.13
N PRO A 288 -3.25 2.40 22.18
CA PRO A 288 -4.05 1.94 23.30
C PRO A 288 -3.17 1.74 24.54
N SER A 289 -3.78 1.78 25.72
CA SER A 289 -3.10 1.53 27.00
C SER A 289 -3.36 0.11 27.50
N SER A 290 -2.43 -0.39 28.30
CA SER A 290 -2.59 -1.65 29.03
C SER A 290 -2.33 -1.40 30.52
N ASP A 291 -2.78 -2.32 31.36
CA ASP A 291 -2.50 -2.28 32.81
C ASP A 291 -1.02 -2.61 33.14
N LEU A 292 -0.21 -2.92 32.13
CA LEU A 292 1.23 -3.19 32.25
C LEU A 292 2.02 -1.91 31.98
N ASP A 293 2.53 -1.28 33.05
CA ASP A 293 3.25 0.00 32.96
C ASP A 293 4.51 -0.03 32.07
N TRP A 294 5.10 -1.21 31.86
CA TRP A 294 6.31 -1.39 31.03
C TRP A 294 5.98 -1.68 29.55
N LEU A 295 4.71 -1.88 29.20
CA LEU A 295 4.27 -2.25 27.84
C LEU A 295 3.75 -1.04 27.07
N GLY A 296 4.42 -0.71 25.97
CA GLY A 296 3.95 0.26 24.99
C GLY A 296 3.27 -0.45 23.83
N ILE A 297 2.05 -0.04 23.49
CA ILE A 297 1.27 -0.66 22.42
C ILE A 297 1.02 0.37 21.31
N LYS A 298 1.16 -0.08 20.07
CA LYS A 298 0.77 0.70 18.89
C LYS A 298 0.01 -0.19 17.91
N VAL A 299 -1.01 0.38 17.29
CA VAL A 299 -1.83 -0.34 16.30
C VAL A 299 -1.44 0.08 14.90
N ILE A 300 -0.83 -0.84 14.15
CA ILE A 300 -0.34 -0.62 12.79
C ILE A 300 -0.84 -1.72 11.84
N ARG A 301 -0.62 -1.54 10.54
CA ARG A 301 -1.04 -2.52 9.54
C ARG A 301 -0.24 -3.82 9.65
N PRO A 302 -0.87 -5.01 9.57
CA PRO A 302 -0.18 -6.30 9.65
C PRO A 302 1.00 -6.44 8.67
N GLN A 303 0.86 -5.87 7.47
CA GLN A 303 1.87 -5.87 6.40
C GLN A 303 3.18 -5.19 6.81
N ASP A 304 3.11 -4.14 7.63
CA ASP A 304 4.27 -3.36 8.02
C ASP A 304 5.05 -4.04 9.16
N MET A 305 4.39 -4.90 9.95
CA MET A 305 4.93 -5.39 11.23
C MET A 305 6.23 -6.18 11.13
N PRO A 306 6.41 -7.14 10.20
CA PRO A 306 7.65 -7.91 10.11
C PRO A 306 8.88 -7.02 9.90
N LEU A 307 8.77 -6.02 9.01
CA LEU A 307 9.84 -5.06 8.75
C LEU A 307 10.13 -4.19 9.99
N GLN A 308 9.10 -3.74 10.69
CA GLN A 308 9.26 -2.88 11.86
C GLN A 308 9.88 -3.64 13.05
N VAL A 309 9.51 -4.91 13.25
CA VAL A 309 10.13 -5.79 14.24
C VAL A 309 11.57 -6.11 13.86
N ALA A 310 11.83 -6.44 12.59
CA ALA A 310 13.18 -6.73 12.10
C ALA A 310 14.16 -5.57 12.32
N ASN A 311 13.68 -4.33 12.20
CA ASN A 311 14.47 -3.11 12.43
C ASN A 311 14.56 -2.68 13.90
N GLY A 312 13.90 -3.39 14.83
CA GLY A 312 13.90 -3.06 16.26
C GLY A 312 13.03 -1.85 16.62
N ASN A 313 12.14 -1.41 15.72
CA ASN A 313 11.16 -0.35 16.03
C ASN A 313 10.07 -0.87 16.98
N PHE A 314 9.77 -2.18 16.90
CA PHE A 314 9.00 -2.93 17.89
C PHE A 314 9.79 -4.17 18.35
N ASP A 315 9.54 -4.59 19.58
CA ASP A 315 10.11 -5.84 20.12
C ASP A 315 9.27 -7.04 19.71
N LEU A 316 7.95 -6.86 19.71
CA LEU A 316 6.95 -7.88 19.45
C LEU A 316 5.86 -7.36 18.51
N ALA A 317 5.23 -8.25 17.75
CA ALA A 317 4.02 -7.93 17.01
C ALA A 317 3.09 -9.15 16.87
N ILE A 318 1.78 -8.91 16.82
CA ILE A 318 0.78 -9.92 16.41
C ILE A 318 0.40 -9.67 14.95
N THR A 319 0.79 -10.57 14.05
CA THR A 319 0.52 -10.48 12.60
C THR A 319 0.17 -11.86 12.03
N GLY A 320 -0.13 -11.94 10.74
CA GLY A 320 -0.32 -13.22 10.03
C GLY A 320 0.99 -13.91 9.65
N LYS A 321 1.00 -15.24 9.65
CA LYS A 321 2.14 -16.06 9.19
C LYS A 321 2.48 -15.78 7.73
N ASP A 322 1.48 -15.50 6.91
CA ASP A 322 1.63 -15.02 5.53
C ASP A 322 2.55 -13.80 5.43
N TRP A 323 2.30 -12.75 6.21
CA TRP A 323 3.14 -11.54 6.20
C TRP A 323 4.56 -11.79 6.74
N LEU A 324 4.70 -12.66 7.75
CA LEU A 324 6.02 -13.09 8.21
C LEU A 324 6.80 -13.81 7.10
N LEU A 325 6.17 -14.77 6.42
CA LEU A 325 6.80 -15.55 5.35
C LEU A 325 7.12 -14.67 4.14
N GLU A 326 6.22 -13.78 3.74
CA GLU A 326 6.45 -12.79 2.69
C GLU A 326 7.71 -11.97 2.95
N HIS A 327 7.88 -11.49 4.18
CA HIS A 327 9.08 -10.77 4.60
C HIS A 327 10.33 -11.65 4.62
N LEU A 328 10.25 -12.88 5.15
CA LEU A 328 11.39 -13.79 5.24
C LEU A 328 11.84 -14.32 3.87
N TYR A 329 10.95 -14.45 2.90
CA TYR A 329 11.33 -14.80 1.52
C TYR A 329 12.06 -13.67 0.82
N CYS A 330 11.74 -12.42 1.14
CA CYS A 330 12.51 -11.26 0.69
C CYS A 330 13.85 -11.13 1.44
N PHE A 331 13.85 -11.38 2.76
CA PHE A 331 14.99 -11.22 3.65
C PHE A 331 15.26 -12.49 4.49
N PRO A 332 15.87 -13.55 3.91
CA PRO A 332 16.09 -14.81 4.62
C PRO A 332 16.92 -14.69 5.91
N SER A 333 17.83 -13.71 5.95
CA SER A 333 18.69 -13.43 7.10
C SER A 333 18.06 -12.45 8.11
N SER A 334 16.77 -12.12 7.97
CA SER A 334 16.12 -11.17 8.88
C SER A 334 16.13 -11.67 10.33
N PRO A 335 16.29 -10.77 11.33
CA PRO A 335 16.28 -11.16 12.73
C PRO A 335 14.86 -11.44 13.27
N VAL A 336 13.80 -11.15 12.51
CA VAL A 336 12.43 -11.47 12.93
C VAL A 336 12.19 -12.98 12.89
N LYS A 337 11.48 -13.51 13.88
CA LYS A 337 11.04 -14.91 13.91
C LYS A 337 9.66 -15.05 14.54
N GLU A 338 8.98 -16.15 14.21
CA GLU A 338 7.79 -16.61 14.93
C GLU A 338 8.20 -17.04 16.36
N LEU A 339 7.45 -16.59 17.35
CA LEU A 339 7.60 -16.94 18.77
C LEU A 339 6.48 -17.84 19.26
N LEU A 340 5.27 -17.63 18.75
CA LEU A 340 4.07 -18.37 19.13
C LEU A 340 3.05 -18.33 17.99
N ASP A 341 2.56 -19.49 17.56
CA ASP A 341 1.35 -19.59 16.74
C ASP A 341 0.13 -19.34 17.63
N LEU A 342 -0.72 -18.39 17.26
CA LEU A 342 -1.93 -18.05 18.02
C LEU A 342 -3.17 -18.80 17.51
N GLY A 343 -3.09 -19.50 16.37
CA GLY A 343 -4.11 -20.42 15.87
C GLY A 343 -5.44 -19.81 15.42
N PHE A 344 -5.64 -18.49 15.55
CA PHE A 344 -6.85 -17.80 15.08
C PHE A 344 -6.62 -17.06 13.76
N GLY A 345 -7.70 -16.52 13.17
CA GLY A 345 -7.61 -15.71 11.96
C GLY A 345 -7.16 -16.51 10.73
N MET A 346 -7.51 -17.80 10.67
CA MET A 346 -7.03 -18.71 9.63
C MET A 346 -7.47 -18.25 8.23
N VAL A 347 -6.51 -18.15 7.33
CA VAL A 347 -6.70 -17.99 5.88
C VAL A 347 -5.87 -19.01 5.12
N LYS A 348 -6.20 -19.25 3.86
CA LYS A 348 -5.37 -20.05 2.93
C LYS A 348 -4.72 -19.11 1.93
N ILE A 349 -3.41 -19.25 1.71
CA ILE A 349 -2.78 -18.66 0.54
C ILE A 349 -2.95 -19.63 -0.62
N VAL A 350 -3.54 -19.17 -1.71
CA VAL A 350 -3.98 -20.02 -2.82
C VAL A 350 -3.47 -19.52 -4.15
N ALA A 351 -3.26 -20.46 -5.08
CA ALA A 351 -3.11 -20.20 -6.49
C ALA A 351 -4.49 -20.32 -7.16
N ALA A 352 -4.94 -19.26 -7.81
CA ALA A 352 -6.24 -19.20 -8.47
C ALA A 352 -6.12 -18.68 -9.91
N VAL A 353 -6.98 -19.19 -10.78
CA VAL A 353 -7.01 -18.89 -12.22
C VAL A 353 -8.46 -18.66 -12.66
N SER A 354 -8.65 -18.12 -13.86
CA SER A 354 -10.01 -18.02 -14.43
C SER A 354 -10.65 -19.40 -14.57
N GLN A 355 -11.95 -19.51 -14.26
CA GLN A 355 -12.71 -20.75 -14.40
C GLN A 355 -12.64 -21.32 -15.82
N ASP A 356 -12.58 -20.44 -16.82
CA ASP A 356 -12.52 -20.79 -18.25
C ASP A 356 -11.18 -21.39 -18.67
N MET A 357 -10.12 -21.24 -17.86
CA MET A 357 -8.82 -21.81 -18.18
C MET A 357 -8.88 -23.34 -18.00
N PRO A 358 -8.47 -24.16 -18.98
CA PRO A 358 -8.60 -25.62 -18.93
C PRO A 358 -7.49 -26.26 -18.10
N ILE A 359 -7.36 -25.84 -16.84
CA ILE A 359 -6.40 -26.34 -15.86
C ILE A 359 -7.11 -26.62 -14.54
N THR A 360 -6.59 -27.60 -13.81
CA THR A 360 -7.13 -28.01 -12.50
C THR A 360 -6.07 -27.96 -11.41
N ASP A 361 -4.79 -28.06 -11.76
CA ASP A 361 -3.66 -28.02 -10.84
C ASP A 361 -2.43 -27.30 -11.43
N ILE A 362 -1.33 -27.33 -10.69
CA ILE A 362 -0.06 -26.71 -11.07
C ILE A 362 0.68 -27.47 -12.18
N ASP A 363 0.45 -28.78 -12.33
CA ASP A 363 1.08 -29.61 -13.35
C ASP A 363 0.45 -29.37 -14.73
N ASP A 364 -0.87 -29.17 -14.77
CA ASP A 364 -1.60 -28.68 -15.94
C ASP A 364 -1.06 -27.31 -16.40
N LEU A 365 -0.87 -26.38 -15.45
CA LEU A 365 -0.30 -25.05 -15.74
C LEU A 365 1.12 -25.17 -16.32
N ARG A 366 1.96 -26.02 -15.73
CA ARG A 366 3.32 -26.29 -16.23
C ARG A 366 3.27 -26.83 -17.66
N SER A 367 2.37 -27.76 -17.92
CA SER A 367 2.19 -28.39 -19.24
C SER A 367 1.73 -27.37 -20.30
N LEU A 368 0.86 -26.42 -19.96
CA LEU A 368 0.45 -25.36 -20.88
C LEU A 368 1.60 -24.44 -21.29
N ILE A 369 2.48 -24.11 -20.35
CA ILE A 369 3.65 -23.26 -20.61
C ILE A 369 4.68 -24.00 -21.46
N GLN A 370 4.99 -25.26 -21.10
CA GLN A 370 5.93 -26.09 -21.87
C GLN A 370 5.40 -26.41 -23.28
N GLY A 371 4.09 -26.55 -23.43
CA GLY A 371 3.43 -26.72 -24.73
C GLY A 371 3.34 -25.43 -25.57
N GLY A 372 3.88 -24.30 -25.10
CA GLY A 372 3.90 -23.03 -25.83
C GLY A 372 2.55 -22.34 -25.95
N LYS A 373 1.50 -22.84 -25.30
CA LYS A 373 0.16 -22.22 -25.28
C LYS A 373 0.14 -20.94 -24.43
N LEU A 374 1.04 -20.84 -23.47
CA LEU A 374 1.26 -19.65 -22.66
C LEU A 374 2.74 -19.26 -22.74
N THR A 375 3.04 -18.19 -23.47
CA THR A 375 4.43 -17.76 -23.74
C THR A 375 5.10 -17.05 -22.56
N LEU A 376 4.30 -16.41 -21.71
CA LEU A 376 4.73 -15.75 -20.47
C LEU A 376 3.58 -15.80 -19.46
N LEU A 377 3.80 -16.42 -18.30
CA LEU A 377 2.82 -16.43 -17.22
C LEU A 377 2.83 -15.10 -16.46
N ARG A 378 1.72 -14.37 -16.47
CA ARG A 378 1.55 -13.14 -15.68
C ARG A 378 0.89 -13.48 -14.36
N VAL A 379 1.53 -13.14 -13.24
CA VAL A 379 1.06 -13.52 -11.90
C VAL A 379 0.76 -12.29 -11.07
N ALA A 380 -0.51 -12.04 -10.77
CA ALA A 380 -0.92 -10.98 -9.85
C ALA A 380 -0.82 -11.46 -8.40
N SER A 381 -0.25 -10.65 -7.50
CA SER A 381 -0.17 -10.98 -6.07
C SER A 381 0.09 -9.75 -5.20
N GLU A 382 -0.49 -9.70 -4.00
CA GLU A 382 0.00 -8.81 -2.93
C GLU A 382 1.23 -9.42 -2.22
N TYR A 383 1.38 -10.74 -2.31
CA TYR A 383 2.46 -11.55 -1.75
C TYR A 383 3.49 -11.88 -2.84
N VAL A 384 4.26 -10.88 -3.25
CA VAL A 384 5.15 -11.00 -4.42
C VAL A 384 6.28 -12.01 -4.21
N ASN A 385 6.81 -12.11 -2.99
CA ASN A 385 7.90 -13.02 -2.65
C ASN A 385 7.39 -14.46 -2.45
N ILE A 386 6.20 -14.63 -1.88
CA ILE A 386 5.52 -15.93 -1.83
C ILE A 386 5.19 -16.41 -3.24
N ALA A 387 4.66 -15.54 -4.11
CA ALA A 387 4.35 -15.89 -5.49
C ALA A 387 5.60 -16.32 -6.27
N ASP A 388 6.68 -15.53 -6.17
CA ASP A 388 7.97 -15.86 -6.80
C ASP A 388 8.51 -17.22 -6.32
N LYS A 389 8.55 -17.44 -5.00
CA LYS A 389 9.02 -18.70 -4.44
C LYS A 389 8.17 -19.89 -4.90
N TYR A 390 6.84 -19.77 -4.85
CA TYR A 390 5.93 -20.82 -5.28
C TYR A 390 6.17 -21.24 -6.74
N LEU A 391 6.34 -20.28 -7.64
CA LEU A 391 6.59 -20.55 -9.06
C LEU A 391 7.94 -21.23 -9.28
N ARG A 392 8.99 -20.78 -8.58
CA ARG A 392 10.33 -21.41 -8.64
C ARG A 392 10.33 -22.83 -8.10
N ASP A 393 9.71 -23.06 -6.95
CA ASP A 393 9.62 -24.39 -6.32
C ASP A 393 8.83 -25.37 -7.21
N ASN A 394 7.91 -24.87 -8.04
CA ASN A 394 7.12 -25.67 -8.98
C ASN A 394 7.68 -25.70 -10.42
N TYR A 395 8.89 -25.18 -10.64
CA TYR A 395 9.56 -25.14 -11.95
C TYR A 395 8.74 -24.48 -13.06
N ILE A 396 8.01 -23.41 -12.73
CA ILE A 396 7.21 -22.63 -13.67
C ILE A 396 8.09 -21.53 -14.27
N ASN A 397 8.29 -21.55 -15.59
CA ASN A 397 9.06 -20.53 -16.31
C ASN A 397 8.68 -20.52 -17.81
N PRO A 398 8.59 -19.35 -18.48
CA PRO A 398 8.82 -18.00 -17.95
C PRO A 398 7.59 -17.39 -17.27
N TYR A 399 7.84 -16.55 -16.25
CA TYR A 399 6.79 -15.80 -15.54
C TYR A 399 7.20 -14.36 -15.24
N LYS A 400 6.19 -13.52 -14.98
CA LYS A 400 6.32 -12.14 -14.49
C LYS A 400 5.33 -11.92 -13.35
N VAL A 401 5.85 -11.61 -12.17
CA VAL A 401 5.02 -11.20 -11.02
C VAL A 401 4.63 -9.72 -11.16
N ILE A 402 3.34 -9.44 -11.02
CA ILE A 402 2.72 -8.12 -11.05
C ILE A 402 2.28 -7.82 -9.61
N PRO A 403 2.97 -6.91 -8.91
CA PRO A 403 2.55 -6.47 -7.59
C PRO A 403 1.16 -5.84 -7.67
N THR A 404 0.30 -6.22 -6.73
CA THR A 404 -1.04 -5.65 -6.54
C THR A 404 -1.14 -5.12 -5.12
N LEU A 405 -2.05 -4.16 -4.91
CA LEU A 405 -2.18 -3.49 -3.62
C LEU A 405 -3.64 -3.47 -3.16
N GLY A 406 -4.24 -4.66 -3.22
CA GLY A 406 -5.62 -4.98 -2.87
C GLY A 406 -6.54 -5.06 -4.08
N ALA A 407 -7.66 -5.77 -3.90
CA ALA A 407 -8.60 -6.11 -4.98
C ALA A 407 -7.92 -6.85 -6.14
N SER A 408 -7.05 -7.79 -5.82
CA SER A 408 -6.18 -8.48 -6.78
C SER A 408 -6.94 -9.43 -7.70
N GLU A 409 -8.14 -9.86 -7.30
CA GLU A 409 -9.03 -10.70 -8.10
C GLU A 409 -9.42 -10.05 -9.43
N VAL A 410 -9.40 -8.71 -9.48
CA VAL A 410 -9.80 -7.97 -10.67
C VAL A 410 -8.81 -8.13 -11.81
N PHE A 411 -7.57 -8.56 -11.56
CA PHE A 411 -6.53 -8.68 -12.59
C PHE A 411 -6.79 -9.81 -13.59
N LEU A 412 -7.52 -10.85 -13.19
CA LEU A 412 -7.74 -12.03 -14.02
C LEU A 412 -9.06 -11.92 -14.80
N PRO A 413 -9.12 -12.46 -16.04
CA PRO A 413 -8.02 -13.04 -16.82
C PRO A 413 -7.23 -12.02 -17.68
N GLU A 414 -7.66 -10.75 -17.75
CA GLU A 414 -7.17 -9.86 -18.80
C GLU A 414 -5.74 -9.35 -18.55
N ASP A 415 -5.39 -9.06 -17.29
CA ASP A 415 -4.10 -8.44 -16.92
C ASP A 415 -3.13 -9.42 -16.25
N ALA A 416 -3.65 -10.53 -15.74
CA ALA A 416 -2.87 -11.65 -15.22
C ALA A 416 -3.54 -12.98 -15.55
N ASP A 417 -2.75 -14.05 -15.55
CA ASP A 417 -3.18 -15.42 -15.86
C ASP A 417 -3.35 -16.24 -14.57
N LEU A 418 -2.57 -15.90 -13.54
CA LEU A 418 -2.57 -16.52 -12.21
C LEU A 418 -2.68 -15.46 -11.12
N LEU A 419 -3.45 -15.75 -10.09
CA LEU A 419 -3.56 -14.98 -8.86
C LEU A 419 -2.94 -15.79 -7.71
N ILE A 420 -2.02 -15.18 -6.97
CA ILE A 420 -1.63 -15.67 -5.65
C ILE A 420 -2.22 -14.70 -4.61
N ASP A 421 -3.17 -15.17 -3.81
CA ASP A 421 -3.82 -14.32 -2.81
C ASP A 421 -4.32 -15.14 -1.61
N ASN A 422 -4.73 -14.46 -0.55
CA ASN A 422 -5.36 -15.09 0.58
C ASN A 422 -6.86 -15.32 0.33
N THR A 423 -7.41 -16.36 0.97
CA THR A 423 -8.84 -16.59 0.98
C THR A 423 -9.27 -17.26 2.27
N GLN A 424 -10.39 -16.77 2.84
CA GLN A 424 -10.99 -17.36 4.03
C GLN A 424 -12.11 -18.35 3.66
N THR A 425 -13.06 -17.91 2.82
CA THR A 425 -14.25 -18.70 2.44
C THR A 425 -14.31 -19.04 0.95
N GLY A 426 -13.40 -18.51 0.12
CA GLY A 426 -13.47 -18.66 -1.34
C GLY A 426 -14.53 -17.81 -2.05
N LYS A 427 -15.43 -17.14 -1.30
CA LYS A 427 -16.55 -16.37 -1.88
C LYS A 427 -16.10 -15.26 -2.82
N THR A 428 -15.03 -14.54 -2.48
CA THR A 428 -14.53 -13.43 -3.31
C THR A 428 -13.98 -13.93 -4.64
N LEU A 429 -13.24 -15.04 -4.64
CA LEU A 429 -12.73 -15.68 -5.85
C LEU A 429 -13.88 -16.16 -6.74
N ALA A 430 -14.87 -16.84 -6.15
CA ALA A 430 -16.05 -17.31 -6.88
C ALA A 430 -16.89 -16.16 -7.48
N GLN A 431 -16.97 -15.01 -6.81
CA GLN A 431 -17.66 -13.82 -7.32
C GLN A 431 -16.97 -13.18 -8.53
N HIS A 432 -15.70 -13.51 -8.77
CA HIS A 432 -14.90 -13.05 -9.90
C HIS A 432 -14.61 -14.19 -10.89
N ASP A 433 -15.41 -15.27 -10.86
CA ASP A 433 -15.28 -16.42 -11.75
C ASP A 433 -13.88 -17.05 -11.72
N LEU A 434 -13.25 -17.06 -10.54
CA LEU A 434 -11.95 -17.68 -10.32
C LEU A 434 -12.11 -19.04 -9.64
N LYS A 435 -11.23 -19.99 -9.98
CA LYS A 435 -11.08 -21.28 -9.32
C LYS A 435 -9.70 -21.44 -8.73
N VAL A 436 -9.63 -22.09 -7.57
CA VAL A 436 -8.37 -22.45 -6.91
C VAL A 436 -7.81 -23.71 -7.57
N ILE A 437 -6.54 -23.67 -7.95
CA ILE A 437 -5.79 -24.81 -8.51
C ILE A 437 -4.78 -25.38 -7.52
N ASP A 438 -4.37 -24.61 -6.51
CA ASP A 438 -3.50 -25.09 -5.44
C ASP A 438 -3.66 -24.27 -4.15
N VAL A 439 -3.36 -24.89 -3.01
CA VAL A 439 -3.29 -24.25 -1.70
C VAL A 439 -1.83 -24.28 -1.23
N LEU A 440 -1.15 -23.15 -1.33
CA LEU A 440 0.27 -23.01 -1.00
C LEU A 440 0.52 -23.34 0.48
N PHE A 441 -0.24 -22.72 1.38
CA PHE A 441 -0.21 -23.01 2.81
C PHE A 441 -1.41 -22.36 3.54
N LYS A 442 -1.59 -22.73 4.82
CA LYS A 442 -2.51 -22.07 5.75
C LYS A 442 -1.77 -21.04 6.58
N SER A 443 -2.31 -19.84 6.68
CA SER A 443 -1.80 -18.76 7.54
C SER A 443 -2.73 -18.57 8.73
N THR A 444 -2.15 -18.41 9.92
CA THR A 444 -2.83 -18.05 11.17
C THR A 444 -2.17 -16.81 11.75
N ALA A 445 -2.83 -16.16 12.72
CA ALA A 445 -2.19 -15.16 13.53
C ALA A 445 -1.04 -15.77 14.34
N CYS A 446 0.07 -15.05 14.44
CA CYS A 446 1.25 -15.43 15.19
C CYS A 446 1.84 -14.23 15.93
N LEU A 447 2.47 -14.50 17.06
CA LEU A 447 3.36 -13.55 17.73
C LEU A 447 4.74 -13.67 17.09
N ILE A 448 5.25 -12.56 16.56
CA ILE A 448 6.60 -12.43 16.04
C ILE A 448 7.45 -11.56 16.97
N GLY A 449 8.76 -11.73 16.91
CA GLY A 449 9.70 -10.88 17.64
C GLY A 449 11.09 -10.86 17.04
N ASN A 450 11.89 -9.89 17.47
CA ASN A 450 13.27 -9.73 17.03
C ASN A 450 14.22 -10.61 17.85
N LYS A 451 15.04 -11.44 17.19
CA LYS A 451 16.07 -12.27 17.83
C LYS A 451 16.95 -11.48 18.81
N GLY A 452 17.45 -10.31 18.40
CA GLY A 452 18.31 -9.47 19.24
C GLY A 452 17.59 -8.88 20.47
N SER A 453 16.30 -8.56 20.38
CA SER A 453 15.52 -8.10 21.55
C SER A 453 15.32 -9.21 22.58
N LEU A 454 15.34 -10.48 22.18
CA LEU A 454 15.19 -11.63 23.07
C LEU A 454 16.47 -11.92 23.87
N ASP A 455 17.63 -11.59 23.29
CA ASP A 455 18.94 -11.83 23.89
C ASP A 455 19.34 -10.72 24.88
N PHE A 456 18.62 -9.58 24.88
CA PHE A 456 18.88 -8.48 25.80
C PHE A 456 18.31 -8.78 27.20
N SER A 457 19.20 -8.92 28.19
CA SER A 457 18.88 -9.40 29.55
C SER A 457 17.72 -8.66 30.22
N GLY A 458 17.59 -7.35 30.00
CA GLY A 458 16.52 -6.54 30.62
C GLY A 458 15.12 -6.73 30.03
N LYS A 459 14.98 -7.27 28.81
CA LYS A 459 13.66 -7.43 28.15
C LYS A 459 13.10 -8.85 28.24
N LYS A 460 13.99 -9.83 28.42
CA LYS A 460 13.68 -11.26 28.32
C LYS A 460 12.53 -11.69 29.22
N GLU A 461 12.57 -11.34 30.51
CA GLU A 461 11.53 -11.72 31.47
C GLU A 461 10.14 -11.19 31.09
N ARG A 462 10.07 -9.93 30.62
CA ARG A 462 8.82 -9.30 30.19
C ARG A 462 8.27 -9.91 28.92
N ILE A 463 9.14 -10.24 27.97
CA ILE A 463 8.75 -10.94 26.74
C ILE A 463 8.27 -12.36 27.06
N GLU A 464 8.96 -13.09 27.91
CA GLU A 464 8.56 -14.43 28.36
C GLU A 464 7.21 -14.39 29.08
N PHE A 465 6.96 -13.39 29.93
CA PHE A 465 5.65 -13.16 30.54
C PHE A 465 4.54 -13.01 29.51
N LEU A 466 4.74 -12.22 28.45
CA LEU A 466 3.75 -12.09 27.37
C LEU A 466 3.55 -13.39 26.62
N ILE A 467 4.62 -14.09 26.24
CA ILE A 467 4.54 -15.37 25.55
C ILE A 467 3.74 -16.38 26.37
N GLN A 468 4.03 -16.49 27.68
CA GLN A 468 3.31 -17.40 28.56
C GLN A 468 1.84 -17.01 28.71
N THR A 469 1.55 -15.71 28.85
CA THR A 469 0.17 -15.21 28.95
C THR A 469 -0.63 -15.54 27.69
N LEU A 470 -0.07 -15.26 26.51
CA LEU A 470 -0.71 -15.57 25.22
C LEU A 470 -0.87 -17.09 25.04
N ARG A 471 0.12 -17.89 25.45
CA ARG A 471 0.06 -19.36 25.34
C ARG A 471 -1.09 -19.97 26.15
N ARG A 472 -1.45 -19.41 27.31
CA ARG A 472 -2.61 -19.86 28.10
C ARG A 472 -3.94 -19.71 27.34
N GLY A 473 -4.02 -18.79 26.38
CA GLY A 473 -5.20 -18.61 25.53
C GLY A 473 -5.39 -19.65 24.45
N LEU A 474 -4.40 -20.52 24.25
CA LEU A 474 -4.43 -21.59 23.26
C LEU A 474 -4.89 -22.92 23.86
N SER A 475 -5.10 -22.97 25.18
CA SER A 475 -5.47 -24.15 25.96
C SER A 475 -6.96 -24.42 25.95
#